data_AF-F5VS32-F1
#
_entry.id   AF-F5VS32-F1
#
_cell.length_a   1.000
_cell.length_b   1.000
_cell.length_c   1.000
_cell.angle_alpha   90.00
_cell.angle_beta   90.00
_cell.angle_gamma   90.00
#
_symmetry.space_group_name_H-M   'P 1'
#
loop_
_entity.id
_entity.type
_entity.pdbx_description
1 polymer ?
#
loop_
_entity_poly.entity_id
_entity_poly.type
_entity_poly.pdbx_seq_one_letter_code
_entity_poly.pdbx_strand_id
1 'polypeptide(L)'
;MIILEKITAEVVARRAAPVISFAVIITPDIFNALVGKISSQQLLKNVAVAGGGMLAVAGAGAVGGAIAGPFGAAAGAIIGGIAGEFGVKLIADQFIEDDRVEMFAQLKEEFIDLVMVISLSQEEFNKIQEAVFNEHLEGLLKNMFQKKENSRNFAKEFVEEKVKSVIKDRKRVELKEIIEAVQVINDVQNSSESGWTQNDGAWYYLNNSGSLAKGWIQDNEHWYYLSEDGALVTGWFQYNDVWYYLKDNGAMATGWIQDLGKWYYLNEDGSMVTGWYQVGETWYYSYSSGELAVNTTIDGYRVNENGECVD
;
A
#
# COMPACT_ATOMS: atom_id res chain seq x y z
N MET A 1 5.08 5.46 4.09
CA MET A 1 4.46 6.62 3.39
C MET A 1 4.57 6.53 1.86
N ILE A 2 5.76 6.42 1.26
CA ILE A 2 5.97 6.46 -0.22
C ILE A 2 5.26 5.33 -0.99
N ILE A 3 5.17 4.11 -0.44
CA ILE A 3 4.55 2.96 -1.12
C ILE A 3 3.01 3.12 -1.22
N LEU A 4 2.38 3.65 -0.17
CA LEU A 4 0.93 3.83 -0.11
C LEU A 4 0.46 4.94 -1.06
N GLU A 5 1.23 6.02 -1.16
CA GLU A 5 1.01 7.09 -2.14
C GLU A 5 1.12 6.58 -3.58
N LYS A 6 2.11 5.72 -3.86
CA LYS A 6 2.30 5.12 -5.18
C LYS A 6 1.14 4.21 -5.57
N ILE A 7 0.66 3.35 -4.65
CA ILE A 7 -0.50 2.47 -4.88
C ILE A 7 -1.77 3.30 -5.09
N THR A 8 -1.96 4.37 -4.32
CA THR A 8 -3.12 5.27 -4.45
C THR A 8 -3.10 5.99 -5.80
N ALA A 9 -1.95 6.54 -6.21
CA ALA A 9 -1.78 7.18 -7.50
C ALA A 9 -2.00 6.21 -8.67
N GLU A 10 -1.52 4.97 -8.56
CA GLU A 10 -1.70 3.93 -9.58
C GLU A 10 -3.17 3.49 -9.71
N VAL A 11 -3.89 3.36 -8.59
CA VAL A 11 -5.33 3.05 -8.58
C VAL A 11 -6.15 4.20 -9.18
N VAL A 12 -5.84 5.44 -8.83
CA VAL A 12 -6.50 6.63 -9.40
C VAL A 12 -6.21 6.72 -10.91
N ALA A 13 -4.96 6.56 -11.33
CA ALA A 13 -4.58 6.57 -12.74
C ALA A 13 -5.28 5.47 -13.55
N ARG A 14 -5.35 4.25 -13.00
CA ARG A 14 -6.04 3.11 -13.64
C ARG A 14 -7.54 3.35 -13.80
N ARG A 15 -8.18 4.03 -12.84
CA ARG A 15 -9.62 4.36 -12.90
C ARG A 15 -9.91 5.57 -13.80
N ALA A 16 -8.99 6.52 -13.93
CA ALA A 16 -9.13 7.68 -14.83
C ALA A 16 -8.76 7.38 -16.30
N ALA A 17 -7.89 6.39 -16.54
CA ALA A 17 -7.46 5.97 -17.88
C ALA A 17 -8.61 5.74 -18.89
N PRO A 18 -9.72 5.05 -18.56
CA PRO A 18 -10.86 4.93 -19.48
C PRO A 18 -11.41 6.28 -19.96
N VAL A 19 -11.58 7.21 -19.02
CA VAL A 19 -12.17 8.52 -19.29
C VAL A 19 -11.22 9.39 -20.12
N ILE A 20 -9.93 9.35 -19.79
CA ILE A 20 -8.89 10.05 -20.55
C ILE A 20 -8.81 9.47 -21.97
N SER A 21 -8.81 8.15 -22.12
CA SER A 21 -8.82 7.49 -23.44
C SER A 21 -10.06 7.88 -24.24
N PHE A 22 -11.24 7.92 -23.62
CA PHE A 22 -12.48 8.37 -24.25
C PHE A 22 -12.40 9.83 -24.71
N ALA A 23 -11.90 10.72 -23.84
CA ALA A 23 -11.74 12.15 -24.14
C ALA A 23 -10.75 12.40 -25.29
N VAL A 24 -9.63 11.66 -25.31
CA VAL A 24 -8.61 11.73 -26.37
C VAL A 24 -9.12 11.15 -27.67
N ILE A 25 -9.89 10.07 -27.62
CA ILE A 25 -10.38 9.44 -28.85
C ILE A 25 -11.43 10.35 -29.49
N ILE A 26 -12.39 10.89 -28.74
CA ILE A 26 -13.41 11.82 -29.26
C ILE A 26 -12.86 13.26 -29.34
N THR A 27 -11.80 13.42 -30.13
CA THR A 27 -11.14 14.68 -30.49
C THR A 27 -11.98 15.53 -31.46
N PRO A 28 -11.68 16.84 -31.58
CA PRO A 28 -12.29 17.72 -32.59
C PRO A 28 -12.26 17.15 -34.02
N ASP A 29 -11.30 16.28 -34.35
CA ASP A 29 -11.22 15.67 -35.67
C ASP A 29 -12.28 14.59 -35.91
N ILE A 30 -12.61 13.76 -34.91
CA ILE A 30 -13.77 12.85 -34.97
C ILE A 30 -15.05 13.64 -35.14
N PHE A 31 -15.18 14.75 -34.41
CA PHE A 31 -16.27 15.70 -34.59
C PHE A 31 -16.32 16.27 -36.01
N ASN A 32 -15.20 16.76 -36.54
CA ASN A 32 -15.15 17.32 -37.88
C ASN A 32 -15.45 16.27 -38.96
N ALA A 33 -15.11 14.99 -38.74
CA ALA A 33 -15.44 13.91 -39.65
C ALA A 33 -16.93 13.52 -39.61
N LEU A 34 -17.56 13.62 -38.43
CA LEU A 34 -19.01 13.44 -38.27
C LEU A 34 -19.84 14.51 -38.99
N VAL A 35 -19.26 15.70 -39.17
CA VAL A 35 -19.89 16.85 -39.86
C VAL A 35 -19.48 16.91 -41.34
N GLY A 36 -18.86 15.85 -41.87
CA GLY A 36 -18.35 15.80 -43.25
C GLY A 36 -17.24 16.81 -43.60
N LYS A 37 -16.71 17.55 -42.61
CA LYS A 37 -15.63 18.55 -42.79
C LYS A 37 -14.26 17.92 -43.01
N ILE A 38 -14.08 16.66 -42.60
CA ILE A 38 -12.91 15.85 -42.94
C ILE A 38 -13.33 14.45 -43.39
N SER A 39 -12.61 13.87 -44.35
CA SER A 39 -12.89 12.51 -44.80
C SER A 39 -12.53 11.50 -43.71
N SER A 40 -13.20 10.34 -43.70
CA SER A 40 -12.89 9.24 -42.77
C SER A 40 -11.43 8.78 -42.85
N GLN A 41 -10.77 8.95 -44.01
CA GLN A 41 -9.34 8.67 -44.17
C GLN A 41 -8.44 9.69 -43.46
N GLN A 42 -8.80 10.97 -43.52
CA GLN A 42 -8.06 12.02 -42.82
C GLN A 42 -8.29 11.91 -41.30
N LEU A 43 -9.49 11.47 -40.90
CA LEU A 43 -9.77 11.18 -39.51
C LEU A 43 -8.87 10.09 -38.94
N LEU A 44 -8.79 8.96 -39.64
CA LEU A 44 -7.97 7.82 -39.24
C LEU A 44 -6.49 8.21 -39.08
N LYS A 45 -5.99 9.11 -39.94
CA LYS A 45 -4.64 9.67 -39.82
C LYS A 45 -4.46 10.51 -38.57
N ASN A 46 -5.44 11.37 -38.24
CA ASN A 46 -5.34 12.25 -37.07
C ASN A 46 -5.46 11.48 -35.74
N VAL A 47 -6.34 10.47 -35.69
CA VAL A 47 -6.49 9.58 -34.53
C VAL A 47 -5.21 8.76 -34.27
N ALA A 48 -4.54 8.30 -35.33
CA ALA A 48 -3.27 7.57 -35.21
C ALA A 48 -2.10 8.45 -34.71
N VAL A 49 -2.20 9.78 -34.85
CA VAL A 49 -1.15 10.74 -34.45
C VAL A 49 -1.41 11.29 -33.03
N ALA A 50 -2.68 11.41 -32.61
CA ALA A 50 -3.07 11.92 -31.29
C ALA A 50 -2.96 10.88 -30.16
N GLY A 51 -2.90 9.58 -30.48
CA GLY A 51 -2.70 8.50 -29.51
C GLY A 51 -1.69 7.49 -30.04
N GLY A 52 -0.45 7.52 -29.53
CA GLY A 52 0.64 6.68 -30.02
C GLY A 52 0.34 5.17 -29.95
N GLY A 53 0.10 4.55 -31.12
CA GLY A 53 -0.01 3.10 -31.28
C GLY A 53 -0.72 2.69 -32.57
N MET A 54 0.07 2.26 -33.56
CA MET A 54 -0.36 1.78 -34.88
C MET A 54 -1.49 0.74 -34.87
N LEU A 55 -2.46 0.85 -35.79
CA LEU A 55 -2.86 -0.26 -36.67
C LEU A 55 -3.58 0.26 -37.94
N ALA A 56 -3.18 -0.34 -39.05
CA ALA A 56 -3.54 0.01 -40.42
C ALA A 56 -5.02 -0.27 -40.73
N VAL A 57 -5.72 0.73 -41.26
CA VAL A 57 -7.05 0.57 -41.84
C VAL A 57 -6.89 0.24 -43.33
N ALA A 58 -7.22 -1.00 -43.69
CA ALA A 58 -7.49 -1.37 -45.06
C ALA A 58 -8.93 -1.85 -45.17
N GLY A 59 -9.77 -1.03 -45.83
CA GLY A 59 -10.93 -1.45 -46.62
C GLY A 59 -12.12 -2.12 -45.91
N ALA A 60 -13.25 -1.42 -45.95
CA ALA A 60 -14.61 -1.96 -46.09
C ALA A 60 -14.98 -3.24 -45.30
N GLY A 61 -15.70 -3.04 -44.20
CA GLY A 61 -16.66 -4.02 -43.69
C GLY A 61 -16.09 -5.16 -42.86
N ALA A 62 -16.51 -5.18 -41.59
CA ALA A 62 -16.50 -6.33 -40.68
C ALA A 62 -15.14 -6.87 -40.19
N VAL A 63 -14.98 -6.78 -38.85
CA VAL A 63 -14.11 -7.58 -37.97
C VAL A 63 -12.59 -7.40 -38.12
N GLY A 64 -11.96 -6.76 -37.12
CA GLY A 64 -10.52 -6.79 -36.92
C GLY A 64 -9.99 -5.84 -35.84
N GLY A 65 -10.09 -6.20 -34.56
CA GLY A 65 -9.28 -5.60 -33.47
C GLY A 65 -7.82 -6.09 -33.51
N ALA A 66 -6.84 -5.64 -32.72
CA ALA A 66 -6.68 -4.61 -31.71
C ALA A 66 -5.16 -4.52 -31.41
N ILE A 67 -4.69 -3.42 -30.81
CA ILE A 67 -3.59 -3.44 -29.82
C ILE A 67 -4.07 -2.51 -28.69
N ALA A 68 -4.10 -2.86 -27.41
CA ALA A 68 -4.13 -4.14 -26.71
C ALA A 68 -4.66 -3.77 -25.30
N GLY A 69 -5.97 -3.71 -25.18
CA GLY A 69 -6.66 -3.37 -23.93
C GLY A 69 -8.15 -3.09 -24.19
N PRO A 70 -9.03 -3.36 -23.21
CA PRO A 70 -10.48 -3.22 -23.37
C PRO A 70 -10.96 -1.81 -23.76
N PHE A 71 -10.11 -0.80 -23.60
CA PHE A 71 -10.39 0.62 -23.89
C PHE A 71 -10.50 0.97 -25.38
N GLY A 72 -9.67 0.36 -26.22
CA GLY A 72 -9.65 0.65 -27.66
C GLY A 72 -10.87 0.12 -28.41
N ALA A 73 -11.45 -0.99 -27.93
CA ALA A 73 -12.61 -1.61 -28.55
C ALA A 73 -13.91 -0.79 -28.34
N ALA A 74 -14.11 -0.27 -27.14
CA ALA A 74 -15.31 0.50 -26.80
C ALA A 74 -15.36 1.86 -27.52
N ALA A 75 -14.21 2.52 -27.61
CA ALA A 75 -14.10 3.78 -28.33
C ALA A 75 -14.19 3.58 -29.87
N GLY A 76 -13.61 2.50 -30.40
CA GLY A 76 -13.78 2.10 -31.80
C GLY A 76 -15.22 1.76 -32.18
N ALA A 77 -16.00 1.17 -31.25
CA ALA A 77 -17.42 0.88 -31.44
C ALA A 77 -18.29 2.16 -31.48
N ILE A 78 -17.98 3.15 -30.65
CA ILE A 78 -18.67 4.47 -30.68
C ILE A 78 -18.36 5.20 -31.99
N ILE A 79 -17.10 5.19 -32.43
CA ILE A 79 -16.73 5.79 -33.72
C ILE A 79 -17.39 5.04 -34.87
N GLY A 80 -17.36 3.70 -34.86
CA GLY A 80 -17.95 2.88 -35.90
C GLY A 80 -19.48 2.94 -35.96
N GLY A 81 -20.14 3.04 -34.80
CA GLY A 81 -21.59 3.19 -34.68
C GLY A 81 -22.04 4.59 -35.09
N ILE A 82 -21.40 5.64 -34.56
CA ILE A 82 -21.76 7.01 -34.91
C ILE A 82 -21.39 7.32 -36.38
N ALA A 83 -20.23 6.87 -36.90
CA ALA A 83 -19.90 7.08 -38.32
C ALA A 83 -20.73 6.21 -39.28
N GLY A 84 -21.21 5.04 -38.84
CA GLY A 84 -21.99 4.10 -39.65
C GLY A 84 -23.48 4.42 -39.74
N GLU A 85 -24.12 4.84 -38.64
CA GLU A 85 -25.55 5.17 -38.60
C GLU A 85 -25.85 6.61 -39.03
N PHE A 86 -24.98 7.57 -38.70
CA PHE A 86 -25.24 8.99 -39.00
C PHE A 86 -24.87 9.36 -40.44
N GLY A 87 -24.20 8.47 -41.18
CA GLY A 87 -23.70 8.71 -42.52
C GLY A 87 -24.70 8.62 -43.68
N VAL A 88 -25.96 8.16 -43.50
CA VAL A 88 -26.84 7.86 -44.66
C VAL A 88 -28.33 8.22 -44.53
N LYS A 89 -28.81 9.10 -43.65
CA LYS A 89 -30.23 9.51 -43.73
C LYS A 89 -30.54 10.97 -43.40
N LEU A 90 -30.76 11.74 -44.48
CA LEU A 90 -31.64 12.91 -44.45
C LEU A 90 -33.05 12.47 -44.03
N ILE A 91 -33.62 13.16 -43.04
CA ILE A 91 -34.95 13.83 -43.05
C ILE A 91 -35.33 14.17 -41.60
N ALA A 92 -35.39 15.47 -41.27
CA ALA A 92 -36.48 16.13 -40.54
C ALA A 92 -36.11 17.62 -40.30
N ASP A 93 -36.87 18.54 -40.91
CA ASP A 93 -36.60 19.97 -41.17
C ASP A 93 -36.38 20.91 -39.97
N GLN A 94 -35.89 20.45 -38.81
CA GLN A 94 -35.57 21.34 -37.67
C GLN A 94 -34.30 20.97 -36.90
N PHE A 95 -33.74 19.78 -37.09
CA PHE A 95 -32.54 19.35 -36.36
C PHE A 95 -31.37 19.23 -37.33
N ILE A 96 -30.61 20.32 -37.47
CA ILE A 96 -29.52 20.42 -38.44
C ILE A 96 -28.29 19.68 -37.88
N GLU A 97 -27.34 19.35 -38.75
CA GLU A 97 -26.05 18.76 -38.41
C GLU A 97 -25.29 19.57 -37.33
N ASP A 98 -25.34 20.90 -37.39
CA ASP A 98 -24.68 21.77 -36.40
C ASP A 98 -25.32 21.67 -35.00
N ASP A 99 -26.65 21.56 -34.90
CA ASP A 99 -27.35 21.41 -33.61
C ASP A 99 -27.03 20.07 -32.95
N ARG A 100 -26.91 19.00 -33.75
CA ARG A 100 -26.49 17.66 -33.27
C ARG A 100 -25.11 17.68 -32.65
N VAL A 101 -24.20 18.42 -33.28
CA VAL A 101 -22.81 18.57 -32.84
C VAL A 101 -22.75 19.28 -31.49
N GLU A 102 -23.51 20.36 -31.35
CA GLU A 102 -23.58 21.08 -30.08
C GLU A 102 -24.15 20.20 -28.97
N MET A 103 -25.25 19.49 -29.22
CA MET A 103 -25.86 18.60 -28.23
C MET A 103 -24.92 17.46 -27.83
N PHE A 104 -24.22 16.88 -28.81
CA PHE A 104 -23.27 15.79 -28.54
C PHE A 104 -22.04 16.29 -27.76
N ALA A 105 -21.54 17.50 -28.06
CA ALA A 105 -20.46 18.12 -27.30
C ALA A 105 -20.84 18.34 -25.83
N GLN A 106 -22.04 18.90 -25.58
CA GLN A 106 -22.56 19.08 -24.22
C GLN A 106 -22.72 17.75 -23.48
N LEU A 107 -23.28 16.73 -24.15
CA LEU A 107 -23.43 15.39 -23.56
C LEU A 107 -22.08 14.77 -23.19
N LYS A 108 -21.07 14.94 -24.05
CA LYS A 108 -19.71 14.43 -23.82
C LYS A 108 -19.07 15.10 -22.60
N GLU A 109 -19.18 16.42 -22.49
CA GLU A 109 -18.64 17.16 -21.34
C GLU A 109 -19.28 16.70 -20.04
N GLU A 110 -20.62 16.65 -19.98
CA GLU A 110 -21.32 16.21 -18.76
C GLU A 110 -20.99 14.75 -18.41
N PHE A 111 -20.84 13.88 -19.41
CA PHE A 111 -20.39 12.50 -19.19
C PHE A 111 -18.99 12.44 -18.59
N ILE A 112 -18.02 13.16 -19.16
CA ILE A 112 -16.65 13.18 -18.65
C ILE A 112 -16.61 13.77 -17.25
N ASP A 113 -17.30 14.89 -17.00
CA ASP A 113 -17.29 15.56 -15.70
C ASP A 113 -17.86 14.66 -14.60
N LEU A 114 -19.01 14.04 -14.83
CA LEU A 114 -19.64 13.15 -13.86
C LEU A 114 -18.81 11.88 -13.62
N VAL A 115 -18.27 11.30 -14.68
CA VAL A 115 -17.52 10.05 -14.59
C VAL A 115 -16.10 10.26 -14.04
N MET A 116 -15.48 11.42 -14.23
CA MET A 116 -14.20 11.76 -13.60
C MET A 116 -14.31 11.91 -12.09
N VAL A 117 -15.42 12.48 -11.60
CA VAL A 117 -15.68 12.63 -10.17
C VAL A 117 -15.90 11.27 -9.51
N ILE A 118 -16.50 10.33 -10.24
CA ILE A 118 -16.89 9.03 -9.71
C ILE A 118 -15.82 8.02 -10.10
N SER A 119 -15.05 7.54 -9.13
CA SER A 119 -14.05 6.48 -9.36
C SER A 119 -14.73 5.16 -9.77
N LEU A 120 -15.02 5.01 -11.05
CA LEU A 120 -15.62 3.82 -11.65
C LEU A 120 -14.57 2.72 -11.88
N SER A 121 -15.01 1.47 -11.77
CA SER A 121 -14.30 0.33 -12.33
C SER A 121 -14.48 0.28 -13.85
N GLN A 122 -13.67 -0.54 -14.53
CA GLN A 122 -13.76 -0.70 -15.97
C GLN A 122 -15.14 -1.16 -16.45
N GLU A 123 -15.71 -2.13 -15.75
CA GLU A 123 -16.98 -2.72 -16.11
C GLU A 123 -18.12 -1.71 -15.95
N GLU A 124 -18.10 -0.94 -14.87
CA GLU A 124 -19.08 0.14 -14.63
C GLU A 124 -18.95 1.24 -15.68
N PHE A 125 -17.73 1.66 -16.01
CA PHE A 125 -17.47 2.64 -17.07
C PHE A 125 -18.03 2.17 -18.40
N ASN A 126 -17.75 0.92 -18.80
CA ASN A 126 -18.24 0.36 -20.07
C ASN A 126 -19.77 0.31 -20.12
N LYS A 127 -20.43 -0.14 -19.04
CA LYS A 127 -21.90 -0.19 -18.95
C LYS A 127 -22.53 1.20 -19.09
N ILE A 128 -21.96 2.21 -18.42
CA ILE A 128 -22.48 3.58 -18.48
C ILE A 128 -22.22 4.18 -19.86
N GLN A 129 -21.02 3.98 -20.42
CA GLN A 129 -20.67 4.47 -21.75
C GLN A 129 -21.61 3.89 -22.82
N GLU A 130 -21.86 2.58 -22.79
CA GLU A 130 -22.78 1.91 -23.72
C GLU A 130 -24.22 2.43 -23.57
N ALA A 131 -24.71 2.58 -22.33
CA ALA A 131 -26.04 3.11 -22.05
C ALA A 131 -26.25 4.57 -22.49
N VAL A 132 -25.17 5.35 -22.58
CA VAL A 132 -25.24 6.77 -22.97
C VAL A 132 -25.03 6.96 -24.48
N PHE A 133 -24.07 6.25 -25.08
CA PHE A 133 -23.58 6.55 -26.44
C PHE A 133 -23.95 5.53 -27.52
N ASN A 134 -24.62 4.42 -27.18
CA ASN A 134 -24.99 3.40 -28.16
C ASN A 134 -26.50 3.37 -28.42
N GLU A 135 -27.29 2.71 -27.57
CA GLU A 135 -28.66 2.29 -27.93
C GLU A 135 -29.68 3.44 -28.08
N HIS A 136 -29.38 4.64 -27.55
CA HIS A 136 -30.36 5.74 -27.46
C HIS A 136 -29.80 7.11 -27.85
N LEU A 137 -28.61 7.18 -28.45
CA LEU A 137 -27.91 8.44 -28.66
C LEU A 137 -28.72 9.41 -29.54
N GLU A 138 -29.27 8.95 -30.67
CA GLU A 138 -30.04 9.81 -31.57
C GLU A 138 -31.28 10.42 -30.89
N GLY A 139 -32.05 9.59 -30.17
CA GLY A 139 -33.21 10.04 -29.42
C GLY A 139 -32.86 11.00 -28.28
N LEU A 140 -31.74 10.75 -27.61
CA LEU A 140 -31.20 11.61 -26.56
C LEU A 140 -30.83 12.99 -27.11
N LEU A 141 -30.07 13.05 -28.20
CA LEU A 141 -29.67 14.32 -28.83
C LEU A 141 -30.89 15.12 -29.33
N LYS A 142 -31.90 14.43 -29.88
CA LYS A 142 -33.17 15.06 -30.28
C LYS A 142 -33.93 15.64 -29.08
N ASN A 143 -33.97 14.91 -27.96
CA ASN A 143 -34.60 15.39 -26.73
C ASN A 143 -33.85 16.60 -26.14
N MET A 144 -32.50 16.57 -26.15
CA MET A 144 -31.67 17.70 -25.74
C MET A 144 -31.98 18.94 -26.58
N PHE A 145 -32.05 18.79 -27.90
CA PHE A 145 -32.37 19.90 -28.81
C PHE A 145 -33.73 20.53 -28.53
N GLN A 146 -34.75 19.70 -28.28
CA GLN A 146 -36.09 20.18 -27.92
C GLN A 146 -36.13 20.98 -26.61
N LYS A 147 -35.17 20.75 -25.69
CA LYS A 147 -35.05 21.46 -24.42
C LYS A 147 -34.32 22.81 -24.53
N LYS A 148 -33.74 23.14 -25.69
CA LYS A 148 -33.07 24.42 -25.98
C LYS A 148 -32.07 24.83 -24.89
N GLU A 149 -32.34 25.88 -24.13
CA GLU A 149 -31.48 26.40 -23.06
C GLU A 149 -31.26 25.40 -21.91
N ASN A 150 -32.15 24.42 -21.72
CA ASN A 150 -32.02 23.40 -20.67
C ASN A 150 -31.43 22.06 -21.19
N SER A 151 -30.87 22.04 -22.39
CA SER A 151 -30.22 20.88 -23.02
C SER A 151 -29.11 20.29 -22.14
N ARG A 152 -28.23 21.14 -21.60
CA ARG A 152 -27.11 20.74 -20.75
C ARG A 152 -27.55 20.07 -19.44
N ASN A 153 -28.50 20.67 -18.72
CA ASN A 153 -29.05 20.09 -17.49
C ASN A 153 -29.74 18.75 -17.76
N PHE A 154 -30.46 18.64 -18.87
CA PHE A 154 -31.09 17.38 -19.27
C PHE A 154 -30.04 16.29 -19.55
N ALA A 155 -28.95 16.62 -20.22
CA ALA A 155 -27.83 15.68 -20.42
C ALA A 155 -27.22 15.24 -19.09
N LYS A 156 -26.97 16.18 -18.17
CA LYS A 156 -26.47 15.89 -16.83
C LYS A 156 -27.38 14.93 -16.07
N GLU A 157 -28.67 15.23 -15.99
CA GLU A 157 -29.65 14.37 -15.30
C GLU A 157 -29.72 12.96 -15.90
N PHE A 158 -29.67 12.88 -17.24
CA PHE A 158 -29.67 11.60 -17.94
C PHE A 158 -28.42 10.76 -17.60
N VAL A 159 -27.23 11.36 -17.67
CA VAL A 159 -25.98 10.67 -17.32
C VAL A 159 -25.98 10.27 -15.84
N GLU A 160 -26.41 11.16 -14.94
CA GLU A 160 -26.53 10.86 -13.50
C GLU A 160 -27.45 9.65 -13.24
N GLU A 161 -28.56 9.54 -13.96
CA GLU A 161 -29.47 8.40 -13.85
C GLU A 161 -28.77 7.09 -14.26
N LYS A 162 -28.03 7.09 -15.37
CA LYS A 162 -27.27 5.90 -15.83
C LYS A 162 -26.14 5.53 -14.90
N VAL A 163 -25.45 6.53 -14.35
CA VAL A 163 -24.43 6.32 -13.34
C VAL A 163 -25.05 5.68 -12.08
N LYS A 164 -26.12 6.28 -11.54
CA LYS A 164 -26.82 5.77 -10.35
C LYS A 164 -27.32 4.34 -10.56
N SER A 165 -27.86 4.02 -11.73
CA SER A 165 -28.39 2.69 -12.03
C SER A 165 -27.31 1.61 -12.06
N VAL A 166 -26.08 1.95 -12.43
CA VAL A 166 -24.94 1.02 -12.48
C VAL A 166 -24.26 0.89 -11.11
N ILE A 167 -24.12 1.97 -10.34
CA ILE A 167 -23.41 1.95 -9.05
C ILE A 167 -24.31 1.60 -7.85
N LYS A 168 -25.64 1.51 -8.02
CA LYS A 168 -26.59 1.18 -6.94
C LYS A 168 -26.28 -0.14 -6.23
N ASP A 169 -25.69 -1.09 -6.96
CA ASP A 169 -25.40 -2.45 -6.47
C ASP A 169 -24.00 -2.55 -5.84
N ARG A 170 -23.24 -1.44 -5.74
CA ARG A 170 -21.99 -1.42 -4.98
C ARG A 170 -22.27 -1.84 -3.55
N LYS A 171 -21.59 -2.88 -3.07
CA LYS A 171 -21.59 -3.24 -1.65
C LYS A 171 -21.23 -1.99 -0.84
N ARG A 172 -22.15 -1.50 -0.01
CA ARG A 172 -21.82 -0.52 1.02
C ARG A 172 -20.87 -1.21 1.96
N VAL A 173 -19.61 -0.78 1.99
CA VAL A 173 -18.66 -1.26 3.00
C VAL A 173 -19.27 -0.89 4.35
N GLU A 174 -19.57 -1.88 5.17
CA GLU A 174 -20.15 -1.62 6.49
C GLU A 174 -19.11 -0.90 7.35
N LEU A 175 -19.55 0.01 8.23
CA LEU A 175 -18.64 0.76 9.11
C LEU A 175 -17.71 -0.18 9.90
N LYS A 176 -18.20 -1.40 10.20
CA LYS A 176 -17.42 -2.46 10.84
C LYS A 176 -16.26 -2.96 9.97
N GLU A 177 -16.50 -3.23 8.68
CA GLU A 177 -15.44 -3.63 7.73
C GLU A 177 -14.43 -2.49 7.50
N ILE A 178 -14.87 -1.23 7.52
CA ILE A 178 -13.98 -0.07 7.47
C ILE A 178 -13.14 0.00 8.74
N ILE A 179 -13.73 -0.20 9.93
CA ILE A 179 -13.00 -0.21 11.21
C ILE A 179 -11.99 -1.35 11.23
N GLU A 180 -12.37 -2.56 10.82
CA GLU A 180 -11.46 -3.70 10.73
C GLU A 180 -10.33 -3.44 9.73
N ALA A 181 -10.63 -2.90 8.55
CA ALA A 181 -9.59 -2.53 7.58
C ALA A 181 -8.68 -1.41 8.07
N VAL A 182 -9.21 -0.41 8.78
CA VAL A 182 -8.42 0.68 9.39
C VAL A 182 -7.58 0.16 10.56
N GLN A 183 -8.09 -0.78 11.36
CA GLN A 183 -7.32 -1.46 12.40
C GLN A 183 -6.17 -2.25 11.77
N VAL A 184 -6.43 -3.04 10.73
CA VAL A 184 -5.38 -3.76 9.98
C VAL A 184 -4.36 -2.80 9.35
N ILE A 185 -4.81 -1.67 8.77
CA ILE A 185 -3.90 -0.67 8.19
C ILE A 185 -3.07 0.03 9.29
N ASN A 186 -3.66 0.32 10.45
CA ASN A 186 -2.94 0.89 11.59
C ASN A 186 -1.96 -0.13 12.18
N ASP A 187 -2.31 -1.41 12.23
CA ASP A 187 -1.42 -2.49 12.67
C ASP A 187 -0.28 -2.69 11.66
N VAL A 188 -0.52 -2.53 10.36
CA VAL A 188 0.51 -2.59 9.29
C VAL A 188 1.37 -1.33 9.22
N GLN A 189 0.87 -0.16 9.62
CA GLN A 189 1.69 1.06 9.77
C GLN A 189 2.45 1.10 11.10
N ASN A 190 1.95 0.41 12.14
CA ASN A 190 2.61 0.29 13.45
C ASN A 190 3.42 -1.01 13.62
N SER A 191 3.51 -1.88 12.61
CA SER A 191 4.39 -3.04 12.63
C SER A 191 5.84 -2.65 12.32
N SER A 192 6.45 -1.83 13.17
CA SER A 192 7.77 -2.19 13.67
C SER A 192 7.51 -3.23 14.74
N GLU A 193 7.58 -4.52 14.39
CA GLU A 193 7.74 -5.58 15.40
C GLU A 193 8.90 -5.14 16.27
N SER A 194 8.59 -4.71 17.49
CA SER A 194 9.58 -4.39 18.51
C SER A 194 9.40 -5.43 19.59
N GLY A 195 10.52 -5.86 20.18
CA GLY A 195 10.55 -6.99 21.10
C GLY A 195 11.29 -8.20 20.56
N TRP A 196 11.15 -9.30 21.28
CA TRP A 196 11.87 -10.54 21.05
C TRP A 196 11.34 -11.30 19.85
N THR A 197 12.25 -11.73 18.98
CA THR A 197 11.97 -12.62 17.85
C THR A 197 13.00 -13.74 17.79
N GLN A 198 12.60 -14.91 17.31
CA GLN A 198 13.47 -16.08 17.20
C GLN A 198 13.70 -16.44 15.73
N ASN A 199 14.96 -16.64 15.36
CA ASN A 199 15.35 -17.10 14.03
C ASN A 199 16.47 -18.15 14.14
N ASP A 200 16.30 -19.29 13.47
CA ASP A 200 17.22 -20.44 13.48
C ASP A 200 17.69 -20.87 14.88
N GLY A 201 16.79 -20.77 15.86
CA GLY A 201 17.04 -21.14 17.26
C GLY A 201 17.72 -20.05 18.11
N ALA A 202 18.20 -18.97 17.50
CA ALA A 202 18.74 -17.81 18.21
C ALA A 202 17.66 -16.74 18.44
N TRP A 203 17.75 -16.04 19.57
CA TRP A 203 16.87 -14.92 19.90
C TRP A 203 17.50 -13.59 19.51
N TYR A 204 16.67 -12.67 19.02
CA TYR A 204 17.01 -11.32 18.61
C TYR A 204 16.01 -10.35 19.21
N TYR A 205 16.39 -9.08 19.34
CA TYR A 205 15.50 -8.03 19.80
C TYR A 205 15.38 -6.94 18.73
N LEU A 206 14.16 -6.62 18.32
CA LEU A 206 13.90 -5.50 17.43
C LEU A 206 13.53 -4.28 18.28
N ASN A 207 14.17 -3.14 18.02
CA ASN A 207 13.83 -1.90 18.70
C ASN A 207 12.53 -1.30 18.13
N ASN A 208 12.04 -0.21 18.73
CA ASN A 208 10.81 0.48 18.30
C ASN A 208 10.83 1.03 16.86
N SER A 209 11.97 0.98 16.18
CA SER A 209 12.09 1.32 14.75
C SER A 209 12.14 0.10 13.83
N GLY A 210 11.94 -1.11 14.37
CA GLY A 210 12.04 -2.39 13.66
C GLY A 210 13.47 -2.77 13.29
N SER A 211 14.47 -2.11 13.89
CA SER A 211 15.88 -2.40 13.67
C SER A 211 16.41 -3.36 14.72
N LEU A 212 17.29 -4.26 14.30
CA LEU A 212 17.96 -5.24 15.15
C LEU A 212 18.83 -4.54 16.20
N ALA A 213 18.55 -4.81 17.48
CA ALA A 213 19.32 -4.30 18.60
C ALA A 213 20.64 -5.07 18.76
N LYS A 214 21.66 -4.38 19.27
CA LYS A 214 23.01 -4.90 19.52
C LYS A 214 23.52 -4.31 20.83
N GLY A 215 24.38 -5.05 21.52
CA GLY A 215 24.89 -4.67 22.83
C GLY A 215 23.86 -4.82 23.95
N TRP A 216 24.05 -4.05 25.02
CA TRP A 216 23.16 -4.05 26.17
C TRP A 216 21.78 -3.47 25.84
N ILE A 217 20.72 -4.21 26.18
CA ILE A 217 19.35 -3.70 26.19
C ILE A 217 18.68 -4.00 27.51
N GLN A 218 17.69 -3.18 27.86
CA GLN A 218 16.83 -3.40 29.01
C GLN A 218 15.40 -3.67 28.52
N ASP A 219 14.83 -4.80 28.94
CA ASP A 219 13.45 -5.19 28.65
C ASP A 219 12.81 -5.71 29.94
N ASN A 220 11.63 -5.19 30.31
CA ASN A 220 10.92 -5.56 31.54
C ASN A 220 11.80 -5.59 32.79
N GLU A 221 12.57 -4.52 33.03
CA GLU A 221 13.49 -4.36 34.17
C GLU A 221 14.70 -5.31 34.19
N HIS A 222 14.84 -6.18 33.18
CA HIS A 222 15.98 -7.08 33.03
C HIS A 222 16.93 -6.60 31.96
N TRP A 223 18.23 -6.77 32.21
CA TRP A 223 19.28 -6.49 31.24
C TRP A 223 19.61 -7.73 30.43
N TYR A 224 19.85 -7.54 29.13
CA TYR A 224 20.25 -8.58 28.19
C TYR A 224 21.39 -8.06 27.33
N TYR A 225 22.19 -8.97 26.77
CA TYR A 225 23.24 -8.60 25.84
C TYR A 225 23.04 -9.30 24.49
N LEU A 226 23.04 -8.50 23.43
CA LEU A 226 22.97 -8.97 22.05
C LEU A 226 24.37 -8.84 21.43
N SER A 227 24.84 -9.90 20.80
CA SER A 227 26.11 -9.92 20.07
C SER A 227 26.15 -8.91 18.93
N GLU A 228 27.30 -8.76 18.25
CA GLU A 228 27.42 -7.89 17.09
C GLU A 228 26.50 -8.31 15.92
N ASP A 229 26.16 -9.60 15.83
CA ASP A 229 25.18 -10.14 14.88
C ASP A 229 23.74 -10.05 15.40
N GLY A 230 23.56 -9.51 16.62
CA GLY A 230 22.29 -9.30 17.31
C GLY A 230 21.68 -10.53 17.98
N ALA A 231 22.36 -11.67 17.95
CA ALA A 231 21.93 -12.86 18.66
C ALA A 231 22.13 -12.68 20.17
N LEU A 232 21.16 -13.14 20.96
CA LEU A 232 21.17 -13.14 22.42
C LEU A 232 22.35 -13.96 22.96
N VAL A 233 23.09 -13.36 23.87
CA VAL A 233 24.19 -14.02 24.60
C VAL A 233 23.66 -14.60 25.91
N THR A 234 24.10 -15.82 26.22
CA THR A 234 23.86 -16.52 27.48
C THR A 234 25.19 -17.05 28.05
N GLY A 235 25.21 -17.36 29.34
CA GLY A 235 26.40 -17.80 30.08
C GLY A 235 27.37 -16.66 30.43
N TRP A 236 28.61 -17.04 30.70
CA TRP A 236 29.70 -16.11 30.99
C TRP A 236 30.07 -15.29 29.76
N PHE A 237 30.15 -13.98 29.95
CA PHE A 237 30.41 -13.01 28.90
C PHE A 237 31.33 -11.92 29.42
N GLN A 238 32.31 -11.51 28.61
CA GLN A 238 33.23 -10.42 28.95
C GLN A 238 32.97 -9.19 28.07
N TYR A 239 32.79 -8.03 28.70
CA TYR A 239 32.59 -6.74 28.04
C TYR A 239 33.45 -5.67 28.71
N ASN A 240 34.28 -4.99 27.93
CA ASN A 240 35.23 -3.97 28.42
C ASN A 240 36.05 -4.47 29.64
N ASP A 241 36.64 -5.66 29.50
CA ASP A 241 37.45 -6.33 30.53
C ASP A 241 36.70 -6.74 31.81
N VAL A 242 35.38 -6.56 31.88
CA VAL A 242 34.53 -6.96 33.00
C VAL A 242 33.72 -8.21 32.64
N TRP A 243 33.67 -9.17 33.57
CA TRP A 243 32.85 -10.39 33.42
C TRP A 243 31.43 -10.19 33.92
N TYR A 244 30.48 -10.75 33.16
CA TYR A 244 29.05 -10.78 33.44
C TYR A 244 28.55 -12.21 33.25
N TYR A 245 27.41 -12.54 33.88
CA TYR A 245 26.72 -13.80 33.67
C TYR A 245 25.30 -13.54 33.18
N LEU A 246 24.97 -14.04 31.99
CA LEU A 246 23.62 -13.99 31.42
C LEU A 246 22.97 -15.36 31.65
N LYS A 247 21.83 -15.41 32.32
CA LYS A 247 21.11 -16.67 32.60
C LYS A 247 20.66 -17.36 31.31
N ASP A 248 20.14 -18.58 31.40
CA ASP A 248 19.64 -19.33 30.24
C ASP A 248 18.55 -18.61 29.44
N ASN A 249 17.77 -17.75 30.11
CA ASN A 249 16.77 -16.90 29.48
C ASN A 249 17.33 -15.56 28.97
N GLY A 250 18.65 -15.37 29.02
CA GLY A 250 19.37 -14.16 28.59
C GLY A 250 19.44 -13.04 29.61
N ALA A 251 18.66 -13.09 30.69
CA ALA A 251 18.64 -12.02 31.67
C ALA A 251 19.95 -12.03 32.49
N MET A 252 20.57 -10.86 32.61
CA MET A 252 21.77 -10.62 33.42
C MET A 252 21.51 -11.02 34.87
N ALA A 253 22.44 -11.75 35.45
CA ALA A 253 22.43 -12.11 36.85
C ALA A 253 23.07 -11.02 37.71
N THR A 254 22.54 -10.87 38.92
CA THR A 254 23.12 -10.09 40.02
C THR A 254 23.11 -10.97 41.27
N GLY A 255 23.97 -10.65 42.24
CA GLY A 255 24.12 -11.41 43.47
C GLY A 255 24.82 -12.76 43.28
N TRP A 256 24.48 -13.72 44.13
CA TRP A 256 25.09 -15.05 44.12
C TRP A 256 24.59 -15.90 42.96
N ILE A 257 25.52 -16.50 42.22
CA ILE A 257 25.22 -17.56 41.24
C ILE A 257 26.09 -18.78 41.47
N GLN A 258 25.56 -19.94 41.11
CA GLN A 258 26.29 -21.19 41.09
C GLN A 258 26.41 -21.69 39.65
N ASP A 259 27.63 -21.88 39.19
CA ASP A 259 27.94 -22.44 37.87
C ASP A 259 28.92 -23.61 38.01
N LEU A 260 28.55 -24.76 37.45
CA LEU A 260 29.31 -26.02 37.54
C LEU A 260 29.77 -26.39 38.96
N GLY A 261 28.93 -26.10 39.96
CA GLY A 261 29.20 -26.40 41.37
C GLY A 261 30.10 -25.38 42.10
N LYS A 262 30.51 -24.31 41.42
CA LYS A 262 31.31 -23.22 41.99
C LYS A 262 30.43 -21.98 42.18
N TRP A 263 30.69 -21.23 43.25
CA TRP A 263 29.96 -20.02 43.57
C TRP A 263 30.69 -18.77 43.07
N TYR A 264 29.93 -17.79 42.60
CA TYR A 264 30.41 -16.49 42.15
C TYR A 264 29.45 -15.42 42.64
N TYR A 265 29.94 -14.19 42.78
CA TYR A 265 29.13 -13.04 43.16
C TYR A 265 29.23 -11.94 42.10
N LEU A 266 28.08 -11.43 41.69
CA LEU A 266 27.92 -10.36 40.73
C LEU A 266 27.35 -9.14 41.47
N ASN A 267 27.93 -7.97 41.24
CA ASN A 267 27.39 -6.70 41.75
C ASN A 267 26.00 -6.40 41.17
N GLU A 268 25.32 -5.37 41.69
CA GLU A 268 24.03 -4.90 41.18
C GLU A 268 24.09 -4.42 39.71
N ASP A 269 25.26 -3.97 39.24
CA ASP A 269 25.50 -3.64 37.84
C ASP A 269 25.86 -4.87 36.98
N GLY A 270 25.85 -6.07 37.58
CA GLY A 270 26.16 -7.35 36.95
C GLY A 270 27.65 -7.70 36.87
N SER A 271 28.54 -6.80 37.29
CA SER A 271 29.98 -7.05 37.23
C SER A 271 30.43 -8.13 38.22
N MET A 272 31.24 -9.08 37.76
CA MET A 272 31.79 -10.15 38.59
C MET A 272 32.82 -9.61 39.59
N VAL A 273 32.67 -10.01 40.84
CA VAL A 273 33.55 -9.58 41.93
C VAL A 273 34.75 -10.52 42.08
N THR A 274 35.90 -9.93 42.36
CA THR A 274 37.15 -10.63 42.70
C THR A 274 37.80 -9.96 43.91
N GLY A 275 38.66 -10.68 44.62
CA GLY A 275 39.26 -10.21 45.87
C GLY A 275 38.27 -10.26 47.04
N TRP A 276 38.57 -9.48 48.09
CA TRP A 276 37.72 -9.36 49.28
C TRP A 276 36.52 -8.44 49.02
N TYR A 277 35.33 -8.87 49.40
CA TYR A 277 34.10 -8.08 49.30
C TYR A 277 33.13 -8.41 50.44
N GLN A 278 32.16 -7.52 50.67
CA GLN A 278 31.18 -7.65 51.75
C GLN A 278 29.76 -7.78 51.18
N VAL A 279 28.98 -8.73 51.70
CA VAL A 279 27.54 -8.89 51.41
C VAL A 279 26.78 -8.85 52.72
N GLY A 280 26.02 -7.77 52.94
CA GLY A 280 25.45 -7.48 54.26
C GLY A 280 26.56 -7.16 55.25
N GLU A 281 26.62 -7.90 56.36
CA GLU A 281 27.67 -7.74 57.38
C GLU A 281 28.84 -8.72 57.18
N THR A 282 28.69 -9.70 56.27
CA THR A 282 29.63 -10.81 56.11
C THR A 282 30.64 -10.55 55.00
N TRP A 283 31.91 -10.86 55.25
CA TRP A 283 33.00 -10.78 54.28
C TRP A 283 33.22 -12.10 53.55
N TYR A 284 33.55 -12.01 52.26
CA TYR A 284 33.82 -13.12 51.35
C TYR A 284 35.06 -12.80 50.51
N TYR A 285 35.66 -13.84 49.93
CA TYR A 285 36.77 -13.67 48.99
C TYR A 285 36.54 -14.48 47.71
N SER A 286 36.66 -13.83 46.56
CA SER A 286 36.68 -14.48 45.25
C SER A 286 38.09 -14.48 44.67
N TYR A 287 38.54 -15.61 44.13
CA TYR A 287 39.79 -15.68 43.38
C TYR A 287 39.75 -14.79 42.14
N SER A 288 40.88 -14.63 41.44
CA SER A 288 40.93 -13.86 40.19
C SER A 288 40.04 -14.44 39.08
N SER A 289 39.66 -15.72 39.17
CA SER A 289 38.66 -16.35 38.29
C SER A 289 37.21 -16.04 38.69
N GLY A 290 36.98 -15.33 39.80
CA GLY A 290 35.67 -15.05 40.37
C GLY A 290 35.16 -16.11 41.35
N GLU A 291 35.78 -17.29 41.37
CA GLU A 291 35.36 -18.41 42.21
C GLU A 291 35.46 -18.06 43.71
N LEU A 292 34.38 -18.29 44.45
CA LEU A 292 34.34 -18.13 45.90
C LEU A 292 35.34 -19.07 46.59
N ALA A 293 36.17 -18.52 47.46
CA ALA A 293 37.02 -19.30 48.35
C ALA A 293 36.18 -19.90 49.50
N VAL A 294 36.27 -21.20 49.69
CA VAL A 294 35.59 -21.94 50.76
C VAL A 294 36.57 -22.86 51.48
N ASN A 295 36.36 -23.08 52.79
CA ASN A 295 37.16 -23.99 53.63
C ASN A 295 38.68 -23.77 53.52
N THR A 296 39.12 -22.51 53.53
CA THR A 296 40.52 -22.15 53.31
C THR A 296 40.92 -20.92 54.14
N THR A 297 42.16 -20.46 53.95
CA THR A 297 42.70 -19.24 54.55
C THR A 297 43.25 -18.34 53.45
N ILE A 298 42.81 -17.08 53.42
CA ILE A 298 43.22 -16.05 52.47
C ILE A 298 43.86 -14.91 53.26
N ASP A 299 45.10 -14.56 52.96
CA ASP A 299 45.84 -13.46 53.61
C ASP A 299 45.84 -13.50 55.16
N GLY A 300 45.73 -14.71 55.74
CA GLY A 300 45.67 -14.93 57.19
C GLY A 300 44.27 -15.00 57.79
N TYR A 301 43.22 -14.76 57.01
CA TYR A 301 41.81 -14.83 57.41
C TYR A 301 41.17 -16.14 56.94
N ARG A 302 40.42 -16.80 57.81
CA ARG A 302 39.74 -18.07 57.58
C ARG A 302 38.37 -17.83 56.99
N VAL A 303 38.06 -18.56 55.92
CA VAL A 303 36.73 -18.61 55.32
C VAL A 303 36.14 -20.01 55.51
N ASN A 304 34.87 -20.08 55.93
CA ASN A 304 34.18 -21.34 56.24
C ASN A 304 33.66 -22.06 54.98
N GLU A 305 32.83 -23.09 55.14
CA GLU A 305 32.27 -23.88 54.03
C GLU A 305 31.30 -23.08 53.13
N ASN A 306 30.73 -22.00 53.65
CA ASN A 306 29.89 -21.06 52.91
C ASN A 306 30.71 -19.88 52.33
N GLY A 307 32.03 -19.86 52.54
CA GLY A 307 32.93 -18.80 52.12
C GLY A 307 32.91 -17.55 52.99
N GLU A 308 32.22 -17.59 54.14
CA GLU A 308 32.12 -16.49 55.07
C GLU A 308 33.42 -16.37 55.89
N CYS A 309 33.97 -15.15 55.98
CA CYS A 309 35.08 -14.84 56.88
C CYS A 309 34.63 -14.95 58.34
N VAL A 310 35.38 -15.68 59.17
CA VAL A 310 35.02 -15.99 60.56
C VAL A 310 35.99 -15.43 61.62
N ASP A 311 36.92 -14.58 61.20
CA ASP A 311 37.91 -13.93 62.08
C ASP A 311 37.59 -12.45 62.33
#